data_AF-A0A2V8SY26-F1
#
_entry.id   AF-A0A2V8SY26-F1
#
_cell.length_a   1.000
_cell.length_b   1.000
_cell.length_c   1.000
_cell.angle_alpha   90.00
_cell.angle_beta   90.00
_cell.angle_gamma   90.00
#
_symmetry.space_group_name_H-M   'P 1'
#
loop_
_entity.id
_entity.type
_entity.pdbx_description
1 polymer ?
#
loop_
_entity_poly.entity_id
_entity_poly.type
_entity_poly.pdbx_seq_one_letter_code
_entity_poly.pdbx_strand_id
1 'polypeptide(L)'
;MSAAASAAAQDSKQKAAADAPKTSAAKADERAAPKIDEKAVAVVEHAVEAMGGRAYLDVRAVVSHGYFTLLNEKTGGLPVAFRDYTVFPDRERTEFKGAGVKSVQVNTGETGWVYDAQAKKITDAKPDQVEDFRTAMRTSIDNILRGWWR
;
A
#
# COMPACT_ATOMS: atom_id res chain seq x y z
N MET A 1 -59.14 15.89 27.07
CA MET A 1 -60.47 16.27 26.53
C MET A 1 -60.23 16.82 25.13
N SER A 2 -60.54 16.04 24.08
CA SER A 2 -61.69 16.22 23.17
C SER A 2 -61.45 17.36 22.16
N ALA A 3 -61.61 17.29 20.83
CA ALA A 3 -62.03 16.30 19.84
C ALA A 3 -61.59 16.84 18.44
N ALA A 4 -61.15 16.01 17.48
CA ALA A 4 -61.87 15.53 16.28
C ALA A 4 -61.95 16.46 15.04
N ALA A 5 -61.45 15.96 13.89
CA ALA A 5 -62.00 16.04 12.52
C ALA A 5 -61.20 15.02 11.65
N SER A 6 -61.74 13.87 11.21
CA SER A 6 -62.62 13.63 10.03
C SER A 6 -62.01 14.13 8.71
N ALA A 7 -61.92 13.44 7.58
CA ALA A 7 -62.22 12.08 7.10
C ALA A 7 -61.64 12.01 5.66
N ALA A 8 -61.35 10.80 5.15
CA ALA A 8 -61.64 10.36 3.78
C ALA A 8 -60.75 9.15 3.41
N ALA A 9 -61.42 8.06 3.06
CA ALA A 9 -60.84 6.87 2.49
C ALA A 9 -60.38 7.11 1.05
N GLN A 10 -59.29 6.47 0.64
CA GLN A 10 -59.18 5.90 -0.71
C GLN A 10 -58.17 4.74 -0.70
N ASP A 11 -58.75 3.54 -0.83
CA ASP A 11 -58.09 2.27 -1.11
C ASP A 11 -57.49 2.32 -2.52
N SER A 12 -56.19 2.11 -2.64
CA SER A 12 -55.58 1.67 -3.90
C SER A 12 -54.41 0.73 -3.59
N LYS A 13 -54.71 -0.57 -3.76
CA LYS A 13 -53.74 -1.64 -3.95
C LYS A 13 -52.60 -1.21 -4.88
N GLN A 14 -51.37 -1.17 -4.36
CA GLN A 14 -50.18 -1.28 -5.19
C GLN A 14 -49.25 -2.38 -4.67
N LYS A 15 -49.44 -3.53 -5.32
CA LYS A 15 -48.56 -4.69 -5.48
C LYS A 15 -47.09 -4.44 -5.14
N ALA A 16 -46.63 -5.08 -4.06
CA ALA A 16 -45.22 -5.29 -3.78
C ALA A 16 -44.59 -6.12 -4.90
N ALA A 17 -43.62 -5.55 -5.62
CA ALA A 17 -42.66 -6.28 -6.41
C ALA A 17 -41.35 -6.26 -5.62
N ALA A 18 -40.94 -7.44 -5.15
CA ALA A 18 -39.66 -7.67 -4.49
C ALA A 18 -38.53 -7.45 -5.49
N ASP A 19 -37.69 -6.45 -5.25
CA ASP A 19 -36.36 -6.36 -5.86
C ASP A 19 -35.43 -7.31 -5.10
N ALA A 20 -35.23 -8.49 -5.68
CA ALA A 20 -34.17 -9.40 -5.27
C ALA A 20 -32.81 -8.79 -5.64
N PRO A 21 -31.78 -8.86 -4.77
CA PRO A 21 -30.45 -8.37 -5.10
C PRO A 21 -29.86 -9.24 -6.22
N LYS A 22 -29.59 -8.63 -7.37
CA LYS A 22 -28.83 -9.26 -8.45
C LYS A 22 -27.38 -9.37 -8.01
N THR A 23 -27.01 -10.53 -7.49
CA THR A 23 -25.62 -10.95 -7.32
C THR A 23 -24.98 -11.05 -8.70
N SER A 24 -24.30 -9.98 -9.13
CA SER A 24 -23.36 -10.05 -10.26
C SER A 24 -22.11 -10.76 -9.76
N ALA A 25 -22.06 -12.08 -9.95
CA ALA A 25 -20.84 -12.85 -9.82
C ALA A 25 -19.85 -12.35 -10.88
N ALA A 26 -18.87 -11.54 -10.46
CA ALA A 26 -17.72 -11.25 -11.28
C ALA A 26 -17.00 -12.57 -11.57
N LYS A 27 -17.02 -12.99 -12.84
CA LYS A 27 -16.11 -14.02 -13.33
C LYS A 27 -14.71 -13.52 -13.03
N ALA A 28 -13.98 -14.23 -12.17
CA ALA A 28 -12.54 -14.08 -12.08
C ALA A 28 -12.00 -14.38 -13.48
N ASP A 29 -11.56 -13.34 -14.18
CA ASP A 29 -10.77 -13.51 -15.39
C ASP A 29 -9.56 -14.35 -15.00
N GLU A 30 -9.50 -15.55 -15.57
CA GLU A 30 -8.32 -16.40 -15.58
C GLU A 30 -7.29 -15.67 -16.44
N ARG A 31 -6.62 -14.69 -15.83
CA ARG A 31 -5.63 -13.84 -16.48
C ARG A 31 -4.47 -14.74 -16.87
N ALA A 32 -4.41 -15.10 -18.16
CA ALA A 32 -3.29 -15.80 -18.74
C ALA A 32 -1.99 -15.16 -18.25
N ALA A 33 -1.04 -15.98 -17.79
CA ALA A 33 0.23 -15.49 -17.28
C ALA A 33 0.85 -14.53 -18.31
N PRO A 34 1.27 -13.33 -17.90
CA PRO A 34 1.78 -12.34 -18.83
C PRO A 34 2.99 -12.92 -19.59
N LYS A 35 2.92 -12.88 -20.92
CA LYS A 35 4.06 -13.25 -21.77
C LYS A 35 5.18 -12.25 -21.53
N ILE A 36 6.39 -12.74 -21.25
CA ILE A 36 7.57 -11.90 -21.07
C ILE A 36 7.89 -11.22 -22.41
N ASP A 37 7.96 -9.89 -22.41
CA ASP A 37 8.38 -9.08 -23.55
C ASP A 37 9.91 -8.93 -23.56
N GLU A 38 10.56 -9.47 -24.59
CA GLU A 38 12.02 -9.45 -24.74
C GLU A 38 12.61 -8.03 -24.74
N LYS A 39 11.88 -7.04 -25.27
CA LYS A 39 12.33 -5.64 -25.23
C LYS A 39 12.29 -5.08 -23.81
N ALA A 40 11.26 -5.42 -23.03
CA ALA A 40 11.19 -5.02 -21.64
C ALA A 40 12.34 -5.63 -20.82
N VAL A 41 12.68 -6.90 -21.09
CA VAL A 41 13.84 -7.56 -20.48
C VAL A 41 15.13 -6.82 -20.82
N ALA A 42 15.36 -6.51 -22.09
CA ALA A 42 16.56 -5.78 -22.52
C ALA A 42 16.69 -4.41 -21.83
N VAL A 43 15.59 -3.67 -21.65
CA VAL A 43 15.61 -2.38 -20.93
C VAL A 43 16.05 -2.54 -19.48
N VAL A 44 15.54 -3.56 -18.77
CA VAL A 44 15.95 -3.86 -17.39
C VAL A 44 17.42 -4.26 -17.33
N GLU A 45 17.88 -5.11 -18.24
CA GLU A 45 19.29 -5.54 -18.31
C GLU A 45 20.24 -4.37 -18.57
N HIS A 46 19.90 -3.49 -19.50
CA HIS A 46 20.67 -2.27 -19.75
C HIS A 46 20.73 -1.34 -18.53
N ALA A 47 19.63 -1.19 -17.80
CA ALA A 47 19.60 -0.40 -16.57
C ALA A 47 20.48 -1.03 -15.46
N VAL A 48 20.47 -2.36 -15.33
CA VAL A 48 21.35 -3.08 -14.39
C VAL A 48 22.83 -2.84 -14.74
N GLU A 49 23.21 -2.97 -16.01
CA GLU A 49 24.58 -2.69 -16.45
C GLU A 49 24.99 -1.24 -16.16
N ALA A 50 24.12 -0.27 -16.47
CA ALA A 50 24.37 1.14 -16.20
C ALA A 50 24.56 1.46 -14.70
N MET A 51 23.89 0.71 -13.82
CA MET A 51 24.04 0.83 -12.35
C MET A 51 25.32 0.19 -11.81
N GLY A 52 26.07 -0.55 -12.63
CA GLY A 52 27.30 -1.26 -12.24
C GLY A 52 27.20 -2.78 -12.31
N GLY A 53 26.19 -3.31 -12.99
CA GLY A 53 26.03 -4.73 -13.29
C GLY A 53 26.08 -5.60 -12.03
N ARG A 54 27.03 -6.53 -12.01
CA ARG A 54 27.20 -7.46 -10.90
C ARG A 54 27.47 -6.77 -9.56
N ALA A 55 28.26 -5.70 -9.55
CA ALA A 55 28.58 -4.98 -8.32
C ALA A 55 27.33 -4.35 -7.68
N TYR A 56 26.43 -3.81 -8.50
CA TYR A 56 25.13 -3.32 -8.05
C TYR A 56 24.25 -4.45 -7.49
N LEU A 57 24.17 -5.58 -8.18
CA LEU A 57 23.37 -6.73 -7.74
C LEU A 57 23.90 -7.36 -6.45
N ASP A 58 25.21 -7.30 -6.19
CA ASP A 58 25.82 -7.84 -4.98
C ASP A 58 25.62 -6.96 -3.72
N VAL A 59 25.11 -5.72 -3.88
CA VAL A 59 24.67 -4.89 -2.75
C VAL A 59 23.55 -5.62 -2.00
N ARG A 60 23.75 -5.83 -0.70
CA ARG A 60 22.79 -6.54 0.18
C ARG A 60 21.96 -5.61 1.05
N ALA A 61 22.46 -4.41 1.31
CA ALA A 61 21.78 -3.45 2.14
C ALA A 61 22.12 -2.02 1.71
N VAL A 62 21.16 -1.13 1.91
CA VAL A 62 21.29 0.30 1.66
C VAL A 62 20.87 1.03 2.94
N VAL A 63 21.66 2.02 3.33
CA VAL A 63 21.29 2.96 4.40
C VAL A 63 21.11 4.32 3.76
N SER A 64 19.92 4.89 3.88
CA SER A 64 19.60 6.20 3.34
C SER A 64 19.10 7.13 4.43
N HIS A 65 19.14 8.43 4.15
CA HIS A 65 18.60 9.45 5.03
C HIS A 65 18.10 10.63 4.21
N GLY A 66 17.15 11.38 4.76
CA GLY A 66 16.63 12.55 4.06
C GLY A 66 15.38 13.10 4.72
N TYR A 67 14.57 13.76 3.91
CA TYR A 67 13.27 14.26 4.31
C TYR A 67 12.20 13.61 3.45
N PHE A 68 11.12 13.19 4.10
CA PHE A 68 9.96 12.60 3.48
C PHE A 68 8.76 13.52 3.70
N THR A 69 8.02 13.80 2.64
CA THR A 69 6.75 14.51 2.70
C THR A 69 5.70 13.66 2.01
N LEU A 70 4.65 13.30 2.74
CA LEU A 70 3.49 12.67 2.10
C LEU A 70 2.76 13.73 1.27
N LEU A 71 2.58 13.45 -0.01
CA LEU A 71 1.77 14.24 -0.92
C LEU A 71 0.43 13.51 -1.12
N ASN A 72 -0.67 14.16 -0.78
CA ASN A 72 -2.02 13.70 -1.15
C ASN A 72 -2.84 14.87 -1.70
N GLU A 73 -3.95 14.59 -2.37
CA GLU A 73 -4.77 15.59 -3.08
C GLU A 73 -5.28 16.73 -2.19
N LYS A 74 -5.31 16.55 -0.87
CA LYS A 74 -5.99 17.45 0.07
C LYS A 74 -5.02 18.20 0.99
N THR A 75 -3.80 17.71 1.17
CA THR A 75 -2.83 18.25 2.13
C THR A 75 -1.40 17.86 1.77
N GLY A 76 -0.49 18.84 1.83
CA GLY A 76 0.95 18.57 1.95
C GLY A 76 1.31 18.45 3.43
N GLY A 77 1.89 17.32 3.83
CA GLY A 77 2.46 17.20 5.18
C GLY A 77 3.70 18.10 5.36
N LEU A 78 4.08 18.37 6.61
CA LEU A 78 5.42 18.92 6.88
C LEU A 78 6.47 17.85 6.58
N PRO A 79 7.65 18.22 6.02
CA PRO A 79 8.73 17.28 5.84
C PRO A 79 9.16 16.65 7.16
N VAL A 80 9.29 15.32 7.17
CA VAL A 80 9.76 14.53 8.31
C VAL A 80 11.13 13.97 7.98
N ALA A 81 12.11 14.16 8.86
CA ALA A 81 13.43 13.57 8.65
C ALA A 81 13.33 12.05 8.82
N PHE A 82 14.01 11.30 7.97
CA PHE A 82 14.06 9.85 8.08
C PHE A 82 15.48 9.31 8.00
N ARG A 83 15.64 8.11 8.55
CA ARG A 83 16.77 7.22 8.28
C ARG A 83 16.21 5.85 7.94
N ASP A 84 16.57 5.34 6.78
CA ASP A 84 16.06 4.08 6.29
C ASP A 84 17.19 3.06 6.14
N TYR A 85 16.88 1.82 6.49
CA TYR A 85 17.76 0.67 6.40
C TYR A 85 17.03 -0.41 5.61
N THR A 86 17.30 -0.50 4.31
CA THR A 86 16.79 -1.55 3.45
C THR A 86 17.77 -2.70 3.42
N VAL A 87 17.33 -3.92 3.72
CA VAL A 87 18.08 -5.16 3.47
C VAL A 87 17.32 -5.93 2.41
N PHE A 88 17.96 -6.12 1.27
CA PHE A 88 17.31 -6.78 0.15
C PHE A 88 17.04 -8.26 0.49
N PRO A 89 15.86 -8.77 0.11
CA PRO A 89 14.96 -8.11 -0.81
C PRO A 89 13.69 -7.48 -0.19
N ASP A 90 13.37 -7.79 1.06
CA ASP A 90 12.05 -7.53 1.66
C ASP A 90 12.10 -7.16 3.15
N ARG A 91 13.20 -6.55 3.60
CA ARG A 91 13.33 -6.06 4.97
C ARG A 91 13.67 -4.61 4.97
N GLU A 92 12.95 -3.87 5.81
CA GLU A 92 13.11 -2.43 5.90
C GLU A 92 12.93 -2.01 7.35
N ARG A 93 13.74 -1.05 7.76
CA ARG A 93 13.50 -0.28 8.98
C ARG A 93 13.62 1.19 8.64
N THR A 94 12.56 1.93 8.88
CA THR A 94 12.57 3.38 8.75
C THR A 94 12.36 4.05 10.09
N GLU A 95 13.29 4.91 10.47
CA GLU A 95 13.17 5.79 11.63
C GLU A 95 12.73 7.16 11.19
N PHE A 96 11.63 7.67 11.72
CA PHE A 96 11.13 9.01 11.46
C PHE A 96 11.35 9.92 12.66
N LYS A 97 11.69 11.17 12.39
CA LYS A 97 11.80 12.24 13.39
C LYS A 97 11.24 13.54 12.82
N GLY A 98 10.19 14.08 13.45
CA GLY A 98 9.57 15.34 13.03
C GLY A 98 8.52 15.82 14.02
N ALA A 99 8.28 17.13 14.08
CA ALA A 99 7.27 17.76 14.94
C ALA A 99 7.30 17.29 16.42
N GLY A 100 8.50 17.02 16.97
CA GLY A 100 8.68 16.55 18.34
C GLY A 100 8.39 15.06 18.57
N VAL A 101 8.00 14.32 17.52
CA VAL A 101 7.67 12.89 17.58
C VAL A 101 8.80 12.07 16.93
N LYS A 102 9.06 10.89 17.51
CA LYS A 102 9.91 9.85 16.92
C LYS A 102 9.09 8.58 16.74
N SER A 103 9.21 7.94 15.59
CA SER A 103 8.66 6.60 15.37
C SER A 103 9.67 5.72 14.64
N VAL A 104 9.52 4.41 14.80
CA VAL A 104 10.28 3.41 14.04
C VAL A 104 9.28 2.45 13.43
N GLN A 105 9.38 2.22 12.14
CA GLN A 105 8.60 1.22 11.41
C GLN A 105 9.57 0.13 10.95
N VAL A 106 9.22 -1.13 11.15
CA VAL A 106 10.02 -2.28 10.72
C VAL A 106 9.11 -3.23 9.96
N ASN A 107 9.55 -3.61 8.77
CA ASN A 107 8.87 -4.57 7.91
C ASN A 107 9.80 -5.75 7.60
N THR A 108 9.25 -6.95 7.54
CA THR A 108 9.94 -8.19 7.19
C THR A 108 8.97 -9.10 6.45
N GLY A 109 9.08 -9.13 5.12
CA GLY A 109 8.21 -9.90 4.23
C GLY A 109 6.75 -9.53 4.43
N GLU A 110 6.01 -10.39 5.11
CA GLU A 110 4.55 -10.29 5.31
C GLU A 110 4.15 -9.80 6.71
N THR A 111 5.11 -9.26 7.47
CA THR A 111 4.88 -8.80 8.84
C THR A 111 5.63 -7.50 9.10
N GLY A 112 5.26 -6.82 10.18
CA GLY A 112 5.98 -5.65 10.64
C GLY A 112 5.50 -5.19 12.01
N TRP A 113 6.19 -4.20 12.55
CA TRP A 113 5.80 -3.54 13.79
C TRP A 113 6.20 -2.07 13.76
N VAL A 114 5.49 -1.29 14.57
CA VAL A 114 5.72 0.15 14.73
C VAL A 114 5.97 0.45 16.19
N TYR A 115 7.03 1.21 16.46
CA TYR A 115 7.28 1.84 17.74
C TYR A 115 6.87 3.30 17.70
N ASP A 116 5.98 3.69 18.61
CA ASP A 116 5.61 5.08 18.90
C ASP A 116 6.35 5.54 20.16
N ALA A 117 7.26 6.51 20.03
CA ALA A 117 8.05 6.99 21.15
C ALA A 117 7.25 7.85 22.14
N GLN A 118 6.19 8.53 21.68
CA GLN A 118 5.34 9.36 22.54
C GLN A 118 4.49 8.47 23.45
N ALA A 119 3.89 7.42 22.89
CA ALA A 119 3.13 6.42 23.63
C ALA A 119 4.03 5.38 24.34
N LYS A 120 5.33 5.33 24.00
CA LYS A 120 6.31 4.32 24.44
C LYS A 120 5.79 2.89 24.21
N LYS A 121 5.20 2.67 23.04
CA LYS A 121 4.47 1.44 22.73
C LYS A 121 4.95 0.84 21.42
N ILE A 122 5.04 -0.48 21.37
CA ILE A 122 5.20 -1.26 20.13
C ILE A 122 3.85 -1.89 19.80
N THR A 123 3.46 -1.82 18.53
CA THR A 123 2.27 -2.47 17.99
C THR A 123 2.63 -3.16 16.69
N ASP A 124 1.99 -4.30 16.41
CA ASP A 124 2.09 -4.92 15.10
C ASP A 124 1.61 -3.97 14.01
N ALA A 125 2.22 -4.05 12.83
CA ALA A 125 1.77 -3.34 11.65
C ALA A 125 0.37 -3.83 11.29
N LYS A 126 -0.51 -2.89 10.94
CA LYS A 126 -1.85 -3.22 10.51
C LYS A 126 -1.82 -3.90 9.12
N PRO A 127 -2.84 -4.70 8.76
CA PRO A 127 -2.86 -5.40 7.47
C PRO A 127 -2.70 -4.49 6.24
N ASP A 128 -3.30 -3.30 6.26
CA ASP A 128 -3.15 -2.29 5.20
C ASP A 128 -1.69 -1.79 5.09
N GLN A 129 -1.02 -1.54 6.21
CA GLN A 129 0.39 -1.14 6.21
C GLN A 129 1.32 -2.24 5.67
N VAL A 130 1.01 -3.51 5.97
CA VAL A 130 1.77 -4.65 5.42
C VAL A 130 1.55 -4.76 3.91
N GLU A 131 0.32 -4.62 3.43
CA GLU A 131 0.03 -4.66 1.98
C GLU A 131 0.65 -3.48 1.22
N ASP A 132 0.66 -2.28 1.82
CA ASP A 132 1.36 -1.12 1.27
C ASP A 132 2.86 -1.40 1.14
N PHE A 133 3.48 -1.97 2.18
CA PHE A 133 4.89 -2.37 2.14
C PHE A 133 5.15 -3.42 1.05
N ARG A 134 4.33 -4.47 0.95
CA ARG A 134 4.47 -5.52 -0.08
C ARG A 134 4.34 -4.92 -1.49
N THR A 135 3.42 -3.98 -1.67
CA THR A 135 3.24 -3.26 -2.93
C THR A 135 4.46 -2.40 -3.25
N ALA A 136 4.99 -1.66 -2.26
CA ALA A 136 6.19 -0.86 -2.42
C ALA A 136 7.41 -1.73 -2.77
N MET A 137 7.58 -2.89 -2.13
CA MET A 137 8.66 -3.82 -2.45
C MET A 137 8.53 -4.41 -3.86
N ARG A 138 7.30 -4.70 -4.33
CA ARG A 138 7.07 -5.22 -5.69
C ARG A 138 7.24 -4.17 -6.79
N THR A 139 6.99 -2.91 -6.48
CA THR A 139 7.02 -1.80 -7.46
C THR A 139 8.25 -0.90 -7.34
N SER A 140 9.11 -1.14 -6.35
CA SER A 140 10.40 -0.45 -6.20
C SER A 140 11.30 -0.72 -7.39
N ILE A 141 11.94 0.35 -7.90
CA ILE A 141 12.89 0.27 -9.00
C ILE A 141 14.02 -0.70 -8.66
N ASP A 142 14.58 -0.64 -7.44
CA ASP A 142 15.66 -1.54 -7.03
C ASP A 142 15.26 -3.01 -7.10
N ASN A 143 14.07 -3.36 -6.62
CA ASN A 143 13.60 -4.74 -6.65
C ASN A 143 13.24 -5.18 -8.08
N ILE A 144 12.68 -4.30 -8.91
CA ILE A 144 12.47 -4.56 -10.35
C ILE A 144 13.80 -4.88 -11.03
N LEU A 145 14.83 -4.06 -10.81
CA LEU A 145 16.17 -4.28 -11.38
C LEU A 145 16.83 -5.56 -10.85
N ARG A 146 16.48 -5.99 -9.63
CA ARG A 146 16.90 -7.26 -9.02
C ARG A 146 16.04 -8.46 -9.43
N GLY A 147 15.10 -8.29 -10.35
CA GLY A 147 14.33 -9.38 -10.97
C GLY A 147 13.03 -9.77 -10.26
N TRP A 148 12.50 -8.95 -9.35
CA TRP A 148 11.27 -9.25 -8.59
C TRP A 148 9.98 -9.30 -9.40
N TRP A 149 10.05 -9.01 -10.70
CA TRP A 149 8.96 -9.10 -11.65
C TRP A 149 8.85 -10.47 -12.33
N ARG A 150 9.87 -11.33 -12.18
CA ARG A 150 9.92 -12.70 -12.71
C ARG A 150 9.32 -13.69 -11.72
#